data_AF-A0A147JBQ6-F1
#
_entry.id   AF-A0A147JBQ6-F1
#
_cell.length_a   1.000
_cell.length_b   1.000
_cell.length_c   1.000
_cell.angle_alpha   90.00
_cell.angle_beta   90.00
_cell.angle_gamma   90.00
#
_symmetry.space_group_name_H-M   'P 1'
#
loop_
_entity.id
_entity.type
_entity.pdbx_description
1 polymer ?
#
loop_
_entity_poly.entity_id
_entity_poly.type
_entity_poly.pdbx_seq_one_letter_code
_entity_poly.pdbx_strand_id
1 'polypeptide(L)'
;MPNLDSGHYFFSALVPVWNDGIVQHVSVGTAKPMKSSPIHMVREALETLPTALQSRATEAIGINSPFARSNRTHFARFAIIDQPNYNGRDPENALLEVIRNTDLLAPQPNDQLTCPYIIVSIDFDPSTLDAKDEPRSYLEELWTLMPQELTAVFQYCYGFHADPARGYPGVTDAKSFADFLIPCQIETTMSFNDYYTGPPPLRSASLTPFFLLAATAVLGGLVTNHLWHWASWGMAILAAVALLILVVLIGFRYVLWFGGKAFPGNPDATLPHVLKGLYLQQAFVPFAAAQQGRTQDERGAAFRAFLETHRPADLAGPTQSPGVIRSTIMQVAP
;
A
#
# COMPACT_ATOMS: atom_id res chain seq x y z
N MET A 1 -2.16 5.11 8.47
CA MET A 1 -1.69 3.76 8.83
C MET A 1 -0.20 3.72 8.52
N PRO A 2 0.61 2.86 9.15
CA PRO A 2 2.00 2.77 8.78
C PRO A 2 2.12 2.27 7.33
N ASN A 3 2.99 2.91 6.53
CA ASN A 3 3.26 2.48 5.16
C ASN A 3 3.88 1.08 5.09
N LEU A 4 4.45 0.62 6.19
CA LEU A 4 4.90 -0.76 6.38
C LEU A 4 3.91 -1.44 7.31
N ASP A 5 3.15 -2.41 6.83
CA ASP A 5 2.18 -3.15 7.61
C ASP A 5 2.16 -4.63 7.21
N SER A 6 1.97 -5.52 8.19
CA SER A 6 1.94 -6.97 7.99
C SER A 6 3.13 -7.54 7.17
N GLY A 7 4.29 -6.88 7.23
CA GLY A 7 5.50 -7.29 6.53
C GLY A 7 5.59 -6.83 5.08
N HIS A 8 4.65 -6.02 4.60
CA HIS A 8 4.63 -5.44 3.26
C HIS A 8 4.67 -3.92 3.31
N TYR A 9 5.27 -3.31 2.31
CA TYR A 9 5.29 -1.86 2.16
C TYR A 9 4.24 -1.44 1.13
N PHE A 10 3.37 -0.52 1.53
CA PHE A 10 2.30 0.09 0.74
C PHE A 10 2.74 1.49 0.31
N PHE A 11 3.36 1.58 -0.87
CA PHE A 11 3.78 2.86 -1.42
C PHE A 11 2.62 3.50 -2.18
N SER A 12 2.06 4.57 -1.60
CA SER A 12 1.06 5.41 -2.25
C SER A 12 1.62 6.80 -2.51
N ALA A 13 1.57 7.28 -3.74
CA ALA A 13 2.05 8.61 -4.11
C ALA A 13 1.08 9.34 -5.06
N LEU A 14 1.07 10.66 -4.96
CA LEU A 14 0.39 11.56 -5.90
C LEU A 14 1.43 12.37 -6.66
N VAL A 15 1.63 12.02 -7.94
CA VAL A 15 2.65 12.63 -8.77
C VAL A 15 2.01 13.70 -9.67
N PRO A 16 2.37 14.98 -9.52
CA PRO A 16 1.75 16.07 -10.28
C PRO A 16 2.14 16.00 -11.75
N VAL A 17 1.14 16.06 -12.63
CA VAL A 17 1.30 16.04 -14.08
C VAL A 17 1.26 17.45 -14.64
N TRP A 18 2.12 17.74 -15.61
CA TRP A 18 2.06 19.01 -16.30
C TRP A 18 0.75 19.14 -17.10
N ASN A 19 0.01 20.23 -16.87
CA ASN A 19 -1.25 20.51 -17.56
C ASN A 19 -1.19 21.67 -18.56
N ASP A 20 -0.02 22.28 -18.75
CA ASP A 20 0.12 23.42 -19.65
C ASP A 20 0.85 23.04 -20.93
N GLY A 21 0.47 23.73 -22.01
CA GLY A 21 1.15 23.63 -23.29
C GLY A 21 0.74 22.41 -24.12
N ILE A 22 1.45 22.26 -25.23
CA ILE A 22 1.24 21.20 -26.21
C ILE A 22 2.58 20.54 -26.44
N VAL A 23 2.63 19.22 -26.26
CA VAL A 23 3.81 18.41 -26.55
C VAL A 23 3.68 17.76 -27.92
N GLN A 24 4.79 17.70 -28.64
CA GLN A 24 4.88 16.96 -29.89
C GLN A 24 5.45 15.58 -29.61
N HIS A 25 4.81 14.56 -30.17
CA HIS A 25 5.25 13.17 -30.06
C HIS A 25 5.04 12.46 -31.39
N VAL A 26 5.79 11.37 -31.59
CA VAL A 26 5.62 10.50 -32.75
C VAL A 26 4.71 9.35 -32.31
N SER A 27 3.48 9.34 -32.81
CA SER A 27 2.56 8.23 -32.54
C SER A 27 3.00 6.99 -33.35
N VAL A 28 2.94 5.83 -32.70
CA VAL A 28 3.34 4.55 -33.29
C VAL A 28 2.54 4.30 -34.57
N GLY A 29 3.21 4.24 -35.72
CA GLY A 29 2.59 3.99 -37.03
C GLY A 29 2.27 5.23 -37.86
N THR A 30 2.56 6.44 -37.40
CA THR A 30 2.44 7.66 -38.22
C THR A 30 3.76 8.43 -38.30
N ALA A 31 4.17 8.79 -39.52
CA ALA A 31 5.39 9.57 -39.75
C ALA A 31 5.26 11.07 -39.42
N LYS A 32 4.07 11.51 -38.97
CA LYS A 32 3.80 12.93 -38.68
C LYS A 32 3.78 13.16 -37.16
N PRO A 33 4.45 14.20 -36.66
CA PRO A 33 4.38 14.56 -35.25
C PRO A 33 2.94 14.96 -34.90
N MET A 34 2.39 14.32 -33.87
CA MET A 34 1.09 14.65 -33.30
C MET A 34 1.28 15.62 -32.13
N LYS A 35 0.27 16.47 -31.93
CA LYS A 35 0.24 17.49 -30.89
C LYS A 35 -0.81 17.11 -29.86
N SER A 36 -0.39 16.88 -28.62
CA SER A 36 -1.29 16.48 -27.53
C SER A 36 -0.94 17.24 -26.25
N SER A 37 -1.89 17.31 -25.31
CA SER A 37 -1.62 17.77 -23.95
C SER A 37 -0.75 16.75 -23.20
N PRO A 38 0.14 17.15 -22.26
CA PRO A 38 0.97 16.21 -21.53
C PRO A 38 0.17 15.14 -20.78
N ILE A 39 -0.99 15.50 -20.19
CA ILE A 39 -1.89 14.54 -19.53
C ILE A 39 -2.42 13.45 -20.48
N HIS A 40 -2.66 13.77 -21.74
CA HIS A 40 -3.09 12.79 -22.74
C HIS A 40 -1.96 11.80 -23.04
N MET A 41 -0.71 12.27 -23.06
CA MET A 41 0.44 11.40 -23.24
C MET A 41 0.64 10.43 -22.07
N VAL A 42 0.39 10.89 -20.84
CA VAL A 42 0.39 10.00 -19.67
C VAL A 42 -0.69 8.94 -19.80
N ARG A 43 -1.91 9.31 -20.23
CA ARG A 43 -3.00 8.34 -20.48
C ARG A 43 -2.60 7.30 -21.52
N GLU A 44 -2.03 7.72 -22.64
CA GLU A 44 -1.56 6.82 -23.70
C GLU A 44 -0.46 5.87 -23.17
N ALA A 45 0.50 6.39 -22.39
CA ALA A 45 1.52 5.56 -21.76
C ALA A 45 0.93 4.51 -20.80
N LEU A 46 -0.08 4.88 -20.01
CA LEU A 46 -0.76 3.95 -19.09
C LEU A 46 -1.65 2.94 -19.82
N GLU A 47 -2.33 3.35 -20.90
CA GLU A 47 -3.19 2.48 -21.71
C GLU A 47 -2.38 1.44 -22.49
N THR A 48 -1.18 1.81 -22.93
CA THR A 48 -0.27 0.92 -23.68
C THR A 48 0.62 0.07 -22.78
N LEU A 49 0.65 0.33 -21.46
CA LEU A 49 1.44 -0.45 -20.52
C LEU A 49 0.90 -1.88 -20.41
N PRO A 50 1.71 -2.92 -20.68
CA PRO A 50 1.26 -4.30 -20.55
C PRO A 50 0.79 -4.61 -19.13
N THR A 51 -0.34 -5.28 -19.01
CA THR A 51 -0.84 -5.80 -17.73
C THR A 51 -0.32 -7.22 -17.48
N ALA A 52 -0.49 -7.72 -16.26
CA ALA A 52 -0.17 -9.11 -15.95
C ALA A 52 -0.99 -10.08 -16.84
N LEU A 53 -0.43 -11.25 -17.12
CA LEU A 53 -1.04 -12.33 -17.90
C LEU A 53 -2.12 -13.05 -17.07
N GLN A 54 -3.20 -12.33 -16.77
CA GLN A 54 -4.27 -12.72 -15.86
C GLN A 54 -5.61 -13.04 -16.55
N SER A 55 -5.66 -12.94 -17.86
CA SER A 55 -6.81 -13.30 -18.67
C SER A 55 -6.36 -13.99 -19.94
N ARG A 56 -7.28 -14.72 -20.59
CA ARG A 56 -6.99 -15.29 -21.91
C ARG A 56 -6.58 -14.24 -22.94
N ALA A 57 -7.14 -13.03 -22.85
CA ALA A 57 -6.81 -11.93 -23.74
C ALA A 57 -5.35 -11.48 -23.55
N THR A 58 -4.93 -11.28 -22.31
CA THR A 58 -3.54 -10.90 -21.98
C THR A 58 -2.55 -12.04 -22.27
N GLU A 59 -2.92 -13.29 -21.97
CA GLU A 59 -2.11 -14.47 -22.30
C GLU A 59 -1.87 -14.62 -23.81
N ALA A 60 -2.88 -14.33 -24.63
CA ALA A 60 -2.76 -14.39 -26.10
C ALA A 60 -1.83 -13.30 -26.67
N ILE A 61 -1.72 -12.15 -26.01
CA ILE A 61 -0.76 -11.09 -26.38
C ILE A 61 0.67 -11.53 -26.06
N GLY A 62 0.86 -12.28 -24.95
CA GLY A 62 2.15 -12.85 -24.55
C GLY A 62 3.15 -11.83 -23.99
N ILE A 63 2.74 -10.57 -23.80
CA ILE A 63 3.56 -9.51 -23.21
C ILE A 63 3.12 -9.31 -21.76
N ASN A 64 4.00 -9.59 -20.80
CA ASN A 64 3.71 -9.50 -19.37
C ASN A 64 3.99 -8.07 -18.84
N SER A 65 3.42 -7.75 -17.69
CA SER A 65 3.67 -6.50 -16.98
C SER A 65 5.16 -6.33 -16.67
N PRO A 66 5.74 -5.13 -16.86
CA PRO A 66 7.13 -4.86 -16.50
C PRO A 66 7.39 -5.05 -15.00
N PHE A 67 6.36 -4.86 -14.15
CA PHE A 67 6.44 -5.08 -12.71
C PHE A 67 6.65 -6.55 -12.33
N ALA A 68 6.32 -7.49 -13.21
CA ALA A 68 6.60 -8.91 -13.02
C ALA A 68 8.10 -9.25 -13.05
N ARG A 69 8.97 -8.33 -13.47
CA ARG A 69 10.44 -8.50 -13.41
C ARG A 69 10.97 -8.41 -11.97
N SER A 70 10.24 -7.78 -11.06
CA SER A 70 10.61 -7.67 -9.65
C SER A 70 9.98 -8.82 -8.85
N ASN A 71 10.80 -9.59 -8.14
CA ASN A 71 10.32 -10.63 -7.23
C ASN A 71 9.80 -10.09 -5.88
N ARG A 72 9.74 -8.77 -5.72
CA ARG A 72 9.18 -8.10 -4.53
C ARG A 72 7.80 -7.49 -4.78
N THR A 73 7.38 -7.32 -6.03
CA THR A 73 6.18 -6.54 -6.36
C THR A 73 4.95 -7.44 -6.35
N HIS A 74 4.07 -7.26 -5.38
CA HIS A 74 2.79 -7.97 -5.32
C HIS A 74 1.77 -7.34 -6.25
N PHE A 75 1.68 -6.01 -6.19
CA PHE A 75 0.67 -5.26 -6.90
C PHE A 75 1.20 -3.88 -7.26
N ALA A 76 0.89 -3.41 -8.47
CA ALA A 76 1.21 -2.06 -8.92
C ALA A 76 0.02 -1.51 -9.70
N ARG A 77 -0.45 -0.33 -9.33
CA ARG A 77 -1.59 0.34 -9.93
C ARG A 77 -1.31 1.80 -10.15
N PHE A 78 -1.69 2.25 -11.34
CA PHE A 78 -1.68 3.64 -11.74
C PHE A 78 -3.10 4.10 -12.06
N ALA A 79 -3.44 5.30 -11.64
CA ALA A 79 -4.69 5.95 -12.02
C ALA A 79 -4.44 7.46 -12.17
N ILE A 80 -5.27 8.14 -12.94
CA ILE A 80 -5.20 9.59 -13.10
C ILE A 80 -6.37 10.24 -12.37
N ILE A 81 -6.07 11.28 -11.59
CA ILE A 81 -7.06 12.19 -11.04
C ILE A 81 -6.92 13.52 -11.79
N ASP A 82 -7.89 13.84 -12.63
CA ASP A 82 -7.90 15.13 -13.33
C ASP A 82 -8.40 16.26 -12.43
N GLN A 83 -9.58 16.04 -11.86
CA GLN A 83 -10.25 16.93 -10.91
C GLN A 83 -11.18 16.08 -10.04
N PRO A 84 -11.38 16.44 -8.76
CA PRO A 84 -12.49 15.92 -8.00
C PRO A 84 -13.79 16.50 -8.57
N ASN A 85 -14.59 15.67 -9.22
CA ASN A 85 -15.88 16.11 -9.77
C ASN A 85 -16.94 16.33 -8.66
N TYR A 86 -16.72 15.78 -7.46
CA TYR A 86 -17.61 15.92 -6.31
C TYR A 86 -16.86 15.58 -5.00
N ASN A 87 -16.73 16.54 -4.08
CA ASN A 87 -16.09 16.34 -2.77
C ASN A 87 -17.06 16.00 -1.65
N GLY A 88 -18.35 15.86 -1.96
CA GLY A 88 -19.39 15.83 -0.93
C GLY A 88 -19.70 17.23 -0.40
N ARG A 89 -20.59 17.29 0.59
CA ARG A 89 -20.76 18.49 1.42
C ARG A 89 -19.81 18.39 2.60
N ASP A 90 -19.34 19.53 3.08
CA ASP A 90 -18.58 19.57 4.33
C ASP A 90 -19.40 18.89 5.45
N PRO A 91 -18.83 17.92 6.18
CA PRO A 91 -19.55 17.22 7.23
C PRO A 91 -19.81 18.17 8.40
N GLU A 92 -21.01 18.74 8.44
CA GLU A 92 -21.47 19.61 9.52
C GLU A 92 -22.40 18.85 10.47
N ASN A 93 -22.40 19.27 11.75
CA ASN A 93 -23.25 18.65 12.76
C ASN A 93 -24.70 19.13 12.56
N ALA A 94 -25.58 18.19 12.23
CA ALA A 94 -27.00 18.47 11.96
C ALA A 94 -27.71 19.28 13.07
N LEU A 95 -27.35 19.10 14.34
CA LEU A 95 -27.93 19.88 15.44
C LEU A 95 -27.45 21.33 15.43
N LEU A 96 -26.19 21.57 15.09
CA LEU A 96 -25.65 22.92 14.96
C LEU A 96 -26.25 23.64 13.75
N GLU A 97 -26.44 22.94 12.63
CA GLU A 97 -27.03 23.52 11.42
C GLU A 97 -28.51 23.91 11.60
N VAL A 98 -29.27 23.10 12.35
CA VAL A 98 -30.66 23.45 12.74
C VAL A 98 -30.70 24.70 13.62
N ILE A 99 -29.78 24.83 14.58
CA ILE A 99 -29.71 26.02 15.45
C ILE A 99 -29.31 27.27 14.64
N ARG A 100 -28.41 27.11 13.67
CA ARG A 100 -27.91 28.20 12.80
C ARG A 100 -28.87 28.55 11.67
N ASN A 101 -29.92 27.75 11.46
CA ASN A 101 -30.87 27.87 10.36
C ASN A 101 -30.16 27.92 8.99
N THR A 102 -29.13 27.09 8.83
CA THR A 102 -28.31 27.05 7.63
C THR A 102 -29.07 26.44 6.47
N ASP A 103 -28.99 27.09 5.30
CA ASP A 103 -29.57 26.56 4.07
C ASP A 103 -28.74 25.40 3.52
N LEU A 104 -29.18 24.18 3.80
CA LEU A 104 -28.56 22.95 3.31
C LEU A 104 -28.73 22.74 1.78
N LEU A 105 -29.47 23.59 1.09
CA LEU A 105 -29.59 23.55 -0.38
C LEU A 105 -28.66 24.56 -1.07
N ALA A 106 -28.08 25.50 -0.31
CA ALA A 106 -27.07 26.41 -0.84
C ALA A 106 -25.85 25.61 -1.37
N PRO A 107 -25.38 25.89 -2.60
CA PRO A 107 -24.17 25.28 -3.13
C PRO A 107 -22.94 25.65 -2.30
N GLN A 108 -22.09 24.67 -2.02
CA GLN A 108 -20.78 24.89 -1.39
C GLN A 108 -19.70 25.04 -2.47
N PRO A 109 -18.57 25.70 -2.17
CA PRO A 109 -17.41 25.70 -3.06
C PRO A 109 -16.94 24.26 -3.31
N ASN A 110 -16.62 23.94 -4.56
CA ASN A 110 -15.97 22.67 -4.89
C ASN A 110 -14.46 22.90 -4.86
N ASP A 111 -13.71 22.06 -4.14
CA ASP A 111 -12.25 22.11 -4.25
C ASP A 111 -11.83 21.71 -5.66
N GLN A 112 -10.77 22.34 -6.14
CA GLN A 112 -10.15 22.02 -7.42
C GLN A 112 -8.70 21.66 -7.18
N LEU A 113 -8.20 20.71 -7.96
CA LEU A 113 -6.78 20.42 -7.99
C LEU A 113 -6.09 21.43 -8.90
N THR A 114 -4.96 21.95 -8.45
CA THR A 114 -4.14 22.89 -9.23
C THR A 114 -3.63 22.27 -10.54
N CYS A 115 -3.45 20.94 -10.56
CA CYS A 115 -3.09 20.17 -11.74
C CYS A 115 -3.62 18.73 -11.61
N PRO A 116 -3.65 17.95 -12.71
CA PRO A 116 -3.90 16.51 -12.64
C PRO A 116 -2.77 15.79 -11.90
N TYR A 117 -3.09 14.65 -11.29
CA TYR A 117 -2.13 13.80 -10.59
C TYR A 117 -2.20 12.36 -11.08
N ILE A 118 -1.05 11.68 -11.10
CA ILE A 118 -0.98 10.21 -11.16
C ILE A 118 -1.03 9.68 -9.73
N ILE A 119 -2.01 8.85 -9.42
CA ILE A 119 -1.97 7.97 -8.26
C ILE A 119 -1.05 6.81 -8.60
N VAL A 120 -0.02 6.62 -7.79
CA VAL A 120 0.86 5.46 -7.83
C VAL A 120 0.61 4.65 -6.57
N SER A 121 0.12 3.42 -6.69
CA SER A 121 -0.06 2.51 -5.57
C SER A 121 0.72 1.23 -5.86
N ILE A 122 1.74 0.95 -5.05
CA ILE A 122 2.60 -0.20 -5.24
C ILE A 122 2.83 -0.90 -3.92
N ASP A 123 2.52 -2.20 -3.90
CA ASP A 123 2.65 -3.05 -2.74
C ASP A 123 3.80 -4.02 -2.98
N PHE A 124 4.78 -4.01 -2.08
CA PHE A 124 5.98 -4.79 -2.26
C PHE A 124 6.56 -5.35 -0.96
N ASP A 125 7.38 -6.39 -1.10
CA ASP A 125 8.15 -6.95 0.00
C ASP A 125 9.36 -6.04 0.32
N PRO A 126 9.49 -5.54 1.56
CA PRO A 126 10.69 -4.85 1.98
C PRO A 126 11.88 -5.83 1.98
N SER A 127 13.08 -5.31 1.72
CA SER A 127 14.32 -6.09 1.78
C SER A 127 14.63 -6.55 3.21
N THR A 128 14.21 -5.77 4.20
CA THR A 128 14.28 -6.07 5.62
C THR A 128 13.04 -5.55 6.35
N LEU A 129 12.55 -6.29 7.35
CA LEU A 129 11.29 -5.99 8.04
C LEU A 129 11.31 -4.71 8.90
N ASP A 130 12.47 -4.08 9.10
CA ASP A 130 12.65 -2.92 9.99
C ASP A 130 13.22 -1.67 9.27
N ALA A 131 13.48 -1.74 7.95
CA ALA A 131 14.22 -0.67 7.30
C ALA A 131 13.37 0.59 7.03
N LYS A 132 13.91 1.72 7.48
CA LYS A 132 13.35 3.06 7.28
C LYS A 132 13.47 3.56 5.83
N ASP A 133 14.41 2.99 5.07
CA ASP A 133 14.74 3.41 3.70
C ASP A 133 14.23 2.45 2.61
N GLU A 134 13.31 1.53 2.96
CA GLU A 134 12.72 0.57 2.02
C GLU A 134 12.15 1.15 0.72
N PRO A 135 11.38 2.27 0.71
CA PRO A 135 10.86 2.81 -0.54
C PRO A 135 11.98 3.23 -1.49
N ARG A 136 13.11 3.74 -0.98
CA ARG A 136 14.25 4.12 -1.83
C ARG A 136 14.86 2.91 -2.52
N SER A 137 15.22 1.89 -1.75
CA SER A 137 15.84 0.68 -2.30
C SER A 137 14.96 0.03 -3.36
N TYR A 138 13.66 -0.04 -3.11
CA TYR A 138 12.71 -0.60 -4.05
C TYR A 138 12.56 0.24 -5.33
N LEU A 139 12.46 1.57 -5.22
CA LEU A 139 12.35 2.43 -6.40
C LEU A 139 13.62 2.43 -7.26
N GLU A 140 14.80 2.34 -6.63
CA GLU A 140 16.07 2.17 -7.34
C GLU A 140 16.14 0.83 -8.09
N GLU A 141 15.62 -0.25 -7.50
CA GLU A 141 15.47 -1.55 -8.14
C GLU A 141 14.49 -1.47 -9.34
N LEU A 142 13.31 -0.88 -9.16
CA LEU A 142 12.34 -0.72 -10.25
C LEU A 142 12.93 0.05 -11.43
N TRP A 143 13.65 1.15 -11.17
CA TRP A 143 14.32 1.89 -12.23
C TRP A 143 15.34 1.04 -12.99
N THR A 144 16.07 0.18 -12.29
CA THR A 144 17.03 -0.74 -12.90
C THR A 144 16.32 -1.77 -13.80
N LEU A 145 15.14 -2.23 -13.40
CA LEU A 145 14.39 -3.28 -14.10
C LEU A 145 13.55 -2.78 -15.29
N MET A 146 13.07 -1.54 -15.25
CA MET A 146 12.11 -1.01 -16.23
C MET A 146 12.22 0.52 -16.46
N PRO A 147 13.42 1.05 -16.77
CA PRO A 147 13.64 2.49 -16.89
C PRO A 147 12.83 3.11 -18.05
N GLN A 148 12.63 2.36 -19.13
CA GLN A 148 11.91 2.84 -20.32
C GLN A 148 10.42 3.00 -20.03
N GLU A 149 9.82 1.99 -19.40
CA GLU A 149 8.41 1.99 -19.03
C GLU A 149 8.11 3.08 -17.99
N LEU A 150 8.98 3.26 -16.98
CA LEU A 150 8.84 4.32 -15.99
C LEU A 150 9.01 5.71 -16.61
N THR A 151 9.98 5.87 -17.54
CA THR A 151 10.15 7.13 -18.27
C THR A 151 8.91 7.48 -19.08
N ALA A 152 8.32 6.50 -19.78
CA ALA A 152 7.12 6.72 -20.58
C ALA A 152 5.96 7.27 -19.75
N VAL A 153 5.80 6.76 -18.52
CA VAL A 153 4.74 7.20 -17.58
C VAL A 153 5.05 8.58 -16.97
N PHE A 154 6.28 8.83 -16.53
CA PHE A 154 6.60 9.99 -15.69
C PHE A 154 7.23 11.18 -16.40
N GLN A 155 7.65 11.06 -17.67
CA GLN A 155 8.31 12.17 -18.39
C GLN A 155 7.50 13.47 -18.47
N TYR A 156 6.17 13.39 -18.36
CA TYR A 156 5.29 14.56 -18.37
C TYR A 156 4.92 15.08 -16.97
N CYS A 157 5.56 14.56 -15.92
CA CYS A 157 5.36 15.00 -14.54
C CYS A 157 6.34 16.13 -14.15
N TYR A 158 5.90 16.97 -13.21
CA TYR A 158 6.77 18.02 -12.66
C TYR A 158 7.96 17.40 -11.93
N GLY A 159 9.17 17.87 -12.24
CA GLY A 159 10.40 17.41 -11.59
C GLY A 159 11.07 16.19 -12.24
N PHE A 160 10.42 15.53 -13.21
CA PHE A 160 11.03 14.43 -13.93
C PHE A 160 12.15 14.89 -14.88
N HIS A 161 11.91 15.98 -15.62
CA HIS A 161 12.94 16.62 -16.43
C HIS A 161 13.67 17.70 -15.62
N ALA A 162 14.94 17.91 -15.96
CA ALA A 162 15.73 18.98 -15.35
C ALA A 162 15.13 20.34 -15.69
N ASP A 163 14.83 21.13 -14.66
CA ASP A 163 14.39 22.51 -14.77
C ASP A 163 15.07 23.32 -13.67
N PRO A 164 16.26 23.89 -13.95
CA PRO A 164 17.00 24.68 -12.98
C PRO A 164 16.23 25.91 -12.47
N ALA A 165 15.30 26.46 -13.26
CA ALA A 165 14.52 27.62 -12.85
C ALA A 165 13.52 27.28 -11.74
N ARG A 166 13.08 26.02 -11.67
CA ARG A 166 12.20 25.48 -10.62
C ARG A 166 12.94 24.64 -9.57
N GLY A 167 14.27 24.52 -9.69
CA GLY A 167 15.10 23.73 -8.79
C GLY A 167 14.98 22.23 -8.97
N TYR A 168 14.49 21.77 -10.13
CA TYR A 168 14.37 20.34 -10.43
C TYR A 168 15.67 19.80 -11.05
N PRO A 169 16.34 18.83 -10.43
CA PRO A 169 17.56 18.23 -11.00
C PRO A 169 17.26 17.31 -12.19
N GLY A 170 16.03 16.81 -12.30
CA GLY A 170 15.64 15.80 -13.28
C GLY A 170 16.07 14.38 -12.88
N VAL A 171 15.45 13.39 -13.54
CA VAL A 171 15.71 11.96 -13.37
C VAL A 171 16.65 11.49 -14.47
N THR A 172 17.81 10.94 -14.08
CA THR A 172 18.82 10.41 -15.00
C THR A 172 19.29 9.00 -14.65
N ASP A 173 19.02 8.55 -13.43
CA ASP A 173 19.46 7.28 -12.86
C ASP A 173 18.49 6.79 -11.77
N ALA A 174 18.78 5.62 -11.21
CA ALA A 174 17.95 4.98 -10.19
C ALA A 174 17.77 5.86 -8.94
N LYS A 175 18.84 6.52 -8.49
CA LYS A 175 18.83 7.33 -7.28
C LYS A 175 17.98 8.59 -7.46
N SER A 176 18.17 9.29 -8.57
CA SER A 176 17.38 10.47 -8.93
C SER A 176 15.91 10.13 -9.17
N PHE A 177 15.59 8.92 -9.67
CA PHE A 177 14.20 8.44 -9.75
C PHE A 177 13.57 8.27 -8.36
N ALA A 178 14.29 7.66 -7.42
CA ALA A 178 13.82 7.57 -6.04
C ALA A 178 13.66 8.95 -5.39
N ASP A 179 14.62 9.87 -5.60
CA ASP A 179 14.56 11.25 -5.11
C ASP A 179 13.38 12.05 -5.71
N PHE A 180 12.96 11.72 -6.93
CA PHE A 180 11.79 12.29 -7.59
C PHE A 180 10.47 11.78 -6.99
N LEU A 181 10.36 10.47 -6.76
CA LEU A 181 9.06 9.86 -6.41
C LEU A 181 8.78 9.82 -4.90
N ILE A 182 9.79 9.67 -4.04
CA ILE A 182 9.61 9.63 -2.58
C ILE A 182 8.91 10.88 -2.03
N PRO A 183 9.25 12.11 -2.43
CA PRO A 183 8.54 13.30 -1.96
C PRO A 183 7.06 13.35 -2.33
N CYS A 184 6.65 12.57 -3.35
CA CYS A 184 5.25 12.48 -3.77
C CYS A 184 4.44 11.48 -2.92
N GLN A 185 5.07 10.75 -2.00
CA GLN A 185 4.42 9.76 -1.16
C GLN A 185 3.42 10.42 -0.19
N ILE A 186 2.23 9.85 -0.10
CA ILE A 186 1.17 10.24 0.82
C ILE A 186 0.89 9.12 1.82
N GLU A 187 0.42 9.48 3.01
CA GLU A 187 -0.06 8.50 3.98
C GLU A 187 -1.43 7.97 3.51
N THR A 188 -1.56 6.64 3.37
CA THR A 188 -2.82 5.97 3.04
C THR A 188 -3.27 5.02 4.17
N THR A 189 -4.54 4.65 4.16
CA THR A 189 -5.15 3.66 5.07
C THR A 189 -5.66 2.41 4.35
N MET A 190 -5.39 2.26 3.05
CA MET A 190 -5.77 1.08 2.28
C MET A 190 -4.57 0.16 2.09
N SER A 191 -4.44 -0.89 2.92
CA SER A 191 -3.69 -2.07 2.53
C SER A 191 -4.55 -2.92 1.59
N PHE A 192 -4.02 -3.33 0.44
CA PHE A 192 -4.76 -4.17 -0.51
C PHE A 192 -4.53 -5.67 -0.28
N ASN A 193 -3.57 -6.03 0.57
CA ASN A 193 -3.15 -7.41 0.77
C ASN A 193 -2.67 -7.61 2.19
N ASP A 194 -3.28 -8.57 2.89
CA ASP A 194 -2.75 -9.10 4.13
C ASP A 194 -2.93 -10.63 4.14
N TYR A 195 -1.82 -11.36 4.06
CA TYR A 195 -1.81 -12.81 3.92
C TYR A 195 -1.57 -13.47 5.28
N TYR A 196 -2.54 -13.39 6.18
CA TYR A 196 -2.54 -14.19 7.39
C TYR A 196 -3.37 -15.46 7.20
N THR A 197 -2.78 -16.62 7.49
CA THR A 197 -3.46 -17.92 7.53
C THR A 197 -4.14 -18.19 8.88
N GLY A 198 -3.82 -17.39 9.90
CA GLY A 198 -4.41 -17.44 11.25
C GLY A 198 -4.40 -16.05 11.90
N PRO A 199 -5.03 -15.84 13.08
CA PRO A 199 -5.08 -14.53 13.71
C PRO A 199 -3.67 -13.96 13.92
N PRO A 200 -3.39 -12.71 13.50
CA PRO A 200 -2.08 -12.11 13.68
C PRO A 200 -1.73 -12.03 15.17
N PRO A 201 -0.45 -12.17 15.56
CA PRO A 201 -0.04 -11.97 16.94
C PRO A 201 -0.13 -10.47 17.29
N LEU A 202 -1.33 -10.03 17.65
CA LEU A 202 -1.60 -8.66 18.06
C LEU A 202 -0.93 -8.39 19.40
N ARG A 203 -0.21 -7.27 19.48
CA ARG A 203 0.32 -6.80 20.76
C ARG A 203 -0.87 -6.32 21.60
N SER A 204 -0.98 -6.76 22.85
CA SER A 204 -2.00 -6.24 23.76
C SER A 204 -1.47 -5.03 24.52
N ALA A 205 -2.17 -3.89 24.43
CA ALA A 205 -1.91 -2.75 25.29
C ALA A 205 -2.50 -2.99 26.68
N SER A 206 -1.69 -2.88 27.74
CA SER A 206 -2.21 -2.93 29.10
C SER A 206 -2.79 -1.58 29.49
N LEU A 207 -4.07 -1.56 29.87
CA LEU A 207 -4.74 -0.36 30.40
C LEU A 207 -4.57 -0.20 31.91
N THR A 208 -4.01 -1.20 32.59
CA THR A 208 -3.81 -1.22 34.05
C THR A 208 -3.11 0.02 34.60
N PRO A 209 -2.04 0.56 33.97
CA PRO A 209 -1.38 1.77 34.46
C PRO A 209 -2.31 2.99 34.51
N PHE A 210 -3.24 3.13 33.56
CA PHE A 210 -4.18 4.25 33.52
C PHE A 210 -5.25 4.13 34.60
N PHE A 211 -5.73 2.91 34.89
CA PHE A 211 -6.63 2.68 36.02
C PHE A 211 -5.95 2.98 37.35
N LEU A 212 -4.68 2.59 37.52
CA LEU A 212 -3.91 2.90 38.72
C LEU A 212 -3.68 4.41 38.86
N LEU A 213 -3.34 5.12 37.78
CA LEU A 213 -3.21 6.57 37.77
C LEU A 213 -4.52 7.29 38.13
N ALA A 214 -5.65 6.86 37.56
CA ALA A 214 -6.96 7.41 37.88
C ALA A 214 -7.33 7.19 39.35
N ALA A 215 -7.15 5.97 39.86
CA ALA A 215 -7.40 5.65 41.27
C ALA A 215 -6.50 6.49 42.21
N THR A 216 -5.23 6.66 41.85
CA THR A 216 -4.26 7.44 42.64
C THR A 216 -4.61 8.93 42.62
N ALA A 217 -5.06 9.47 41.50
CA ALA A 217 -5.52 10.86 41.40
C ALA A 217 -6.73 11.13 42.30
N VAL A 218 -7.72 10.24 42.30
CA VAL A 218 -8.92 10.35 43.15
C VAL A 218 -8.55 10.22 44.63
N LEU A 219 -7.83 9.16 45.00
CA LEU A 219 -7.45 8.93 46.40
C LEU A 219 -6.48 9.99 46.93
N GLY A 220 -5.50 10.41 46.13
CA GLY A 220 -4.56 11.46 46.47
C GLY A 220 -5.25 12.80 46.73
N GLY A 221 -6.23 13.18 45.90
CA GLY A 221 -7.04 14.38 46.12
C GLY A 221 -7.85 14.33 47.41
N LEU A 222 -8.43 13.17 47.75
CA LEU A 222 -9.19 12.98 48.98
C LEU A 222 -8.29 13.01 50.24
N VAL A 223 -7.14 12.32 50.20
CA VAL A 223 -6.20 12.21 51.33
C VAL A 223 -5.50 13.54 51.60
N THR A 224 -5.02 14.23 50.56
CA THR A 224 -4.34 15.53 50.74
C THR A 224 -5.30 16.59 51.28
N ASN A 225 -6.56 16.60 50.82
CA ASN A 225 -7.58 17.48 51.35
C ASN A 225 -7.93 17.19 52.81
N HIS A 226 -7.99 15.91 53.19
CA HIS A 226 -8.28 15.49 54.56
C HIS A 226 -7.14 15.79 55.54
N LEU A 227 -5.88 15.62 55.12
CA LEU A 227 -4.71 15.75 56.00
C LEU A 227 -4.15 17.19 56.07
N TRP A 228 -4.21 17.96 54.99
CA TRP A 228 -3.54 19.26 54.91
C TRP A 228 -4.49 20.47 54.81
N HIS A 229 -5.81 20.25 54.65
CA HIS A 229 -6.81 21.33 54.47
C HIS A 229 -6.42 22.39 53.42
N TRP A 230 -5.57 22.02 52.47
CA TRP A 230 -4.92 22.95 51.54
C TRP A 230 -5.89 23.59 50.53
N ALA A 231 -7.10 23.04 50.40
CA ALA A 231 -8.11 23.45 49.45
C ALA A 231 -9.51 23.26 50.08
N SER A 232 -10.51 23.96 49.57
CA SER A 232 -11.90 23.62 49.87
C SER A 232 -12.27 22.29 49.19
N TRP A 233 -13.22 21.54 49.76
CA TRP A 233 -13.72 20.30 49.15
C TRP A 233 -14.14 20.47 47.69
N GLY A 234 -14.69 21.64 47.32
CA GLY A 234 -15.03 21.95 45.93
C GLY A 234 -13.82 21.97 45.00
N MET A 235 -12.72 22.62 45.42
CA MET A 235 -11.48 22.66 44.62
C MET A 235 -10.80 21.30 44.54
N ALA A 236 -10.86 20.49 45.61
CA ALA A 236 -10.33 19.13 45.61
C ALA A 236 -11.10 18.23 44.62
N ILE A 237 -12.43 18.35 44.56
CA ILE A 237 -13.26 17.64 43.58
C ILE A 237 -12.94 18.09 42.15
N LEU A 238 -12.85 19.40 41.91
CA LEU A 238 -12.51 19.93 40.59
C LEU A 238 -11.13 19.46 40.11
N ALA A 239 -10.13 19.45 41.00
CA ALA A 239 -8.80 18.92 40.69
C ALA A 239 -8.82 17.42 40.38
N ALA A 240 -9.58 16.62 41.14
CA ALA A 240 -9.74 15.18 40.88
C ALA A 240 -10.41 14.92 39.53
N VAL A 241 -11.45 15.68 39.18
CA VAL A 241 -12.13 15.60 37.87
C VAL A 241 -11.18 16.00 36.75
N ALA A 242 -10.44 17.10 36.90
CA ALA A 242 -9.47 17.56 35.90
C ALA A 242 -8.36 16.52 35.67
N LEU A 243 -7.83 15.90 36.74
CA LEU A 243 -6.86 14.81 36.63
C LEU A 243 -7.45 13.59 35.95
N LEU A 244 -8.69 13.21 36.26
CA LEU A 244 -9.36 12.09 35.60
C LEU A 244 -9.52 12.33 34.09
N ILE A 245 -9.96 13.52 33.69
CA ILE A 245 -10.04 13.93 32.28
C ILE A 245 -8.66 13.82 31.62
N LEU A 246 -7.61 14.29 32.28
CA LEU A 246 -6.24 14.19 31.77
C LEU A 246 -5.81 12.72 31.59
N VAL A 247 -6.08 11.84 32.56
CA VAL A 247 -5.79 10.40 32.43
C VAL A 247 -6.53 9.79 31.25
N VAL A 248 -7.80 10.13 31.05
CA VAL A 248 -8.60 9.64 29.91
C VAL A 248 -8.00 10.13 28.58
N LEU A 249 -7.61 11.42 28.48
CA LEU A 249 -6.99 11.96 27.27
C LEU A 249 -5.65 11.30 26.95
N ILE A 250 -4.80 11.08 27.97
CA ILE A 250 -3.52 10.38 27.81
C ILE A 250 -3.77 8.92 27.40
N GLY A 251 -4.69 8.23 28.07
CA GLY A 251 -5.06 6.85 27.75
C GLY A 251 -5.61 6.72 26.33
N PHE A 252 -6.49 7.64 25.90
CA PHE A 252 -7.01 7.69 24.53
C PHE A 252 -5.89 7.88 23.51
N ARG A 253 -4.98 8.85 23.73
CA ARG A 253 -3.82 9.06 22.85
C ARG A 253 -2.88 7.86 22.83
N TYR A 254 -2.68 7.19 23.97
CA TYR A 254 -1.89 5.97 24.05
C TYR A 254 -2.52 4.83 23.23
N VAL A 255 -3.83 4.63 23.32
CA VAL A 255 -4.55 3.63 22.52
C VAL A 255 -4.45 3.94 21.03
N LEU A 256 -4.66 5.20 20.62
CA LEU A 256 -4.51 5.59 19.22
C LEU A 256 -3.07 5.39 18.71
N TRP A 257 -2.06 5.80 19.49
CA TRP A 257 -0.66 5.60 19.14
C TRP A 257 -0.29 4.12 19.05
N PHE A 258 -0.81 3.31 19.96
CA PHE A 258 -0.55 1.87 20.00
C PHE A 258 -1.26 1.14 18.85
N GLY A 259 -2.52 1.50 18.57
CA GLY A 259 -3.30 0.95 17.47
C GLY A 259 -2.81 1.38 16.08
N GLY A 260 -2.07 2.49 15.99
CA GLY A 260 -1.40 2.91 14.77
C GLY A 260 -0.07 2.20 14.47
N LYS A 261 0.35 1.23 15.30
CA LYS A 261 1.57 0.46 15.03
C LYS A 261 1.31 -0.66 14.04
N ALA A 262 2.30 -0.90 13.18
CA ALA A 262 2.29 -1.95 12.19
C ALA A 262 2.08 -3.32 12.83
N PHE A 263 1.28 -4.15 12.15
CA PHE A 263 1.17 -5.56 12.44
C PHE A 263 2.49 -6.28 12.08
N PRO A 264 2.86 -7.30 12.86
CA PRO A 264 4.11 -8.03 12.65
C PRO A 264 4.05 -8.86 11.37
N GLY A 265 5.05 -8.75 10.50
CA GLY A 265 5.04 -9.49 9.23
C GLY A 265 4.89 -11.00 9.37
N ASN A 266 4.12 -11.60 8.45
CA ASN A 266 4.06 -13.04 8.29
C ASN A 266 5.26 -13.52 7.46
N PRO A 267 6.17 -14.35 8.01
CA PRO A 267 7.38 -14.78 7.30
C PRO A 267 7.08 -15.55 5.99
N ASP A 268 5.92 -16.20 5.91
CA ASP A 268 5.51 -17.00 4.75
C ASP A 268 4.64 -16.22 3.74
N ALA A 269 4.55 -14.88 3.89
CA ALA A 269 3.70 -14.04 3.05
C ALA A 269 4.46 -13.29 1.92
N THR A 270 5.78 -13.44 1.81
CA THR A 270 6.53 -12.79 0.72
C THR A 270 6.11 -13.34 -0.64
N LEU A 271 6.28 -12.55 -1.70
CA LEU A 271 5.91 -12.93 -3.06
C LEU A 271 6.50 -14.28 -3.48
N PRO A 272 7.79 -14.60 -3.21
CA PRO A 272 8.33 -15.94 -3.47
C PRO A 272 7.55 -17.07 -2.77
N HIS A 273 7.11 -16.88 -1.52
CA HIS A 273 6.29 -17.87 -0.80
C HIS A 273 4.89 -17.99 -1.41
N VAL A 274 4.25 -16.86 -1.74
CA VAL A 274 2.93 -16.84 -2.38
C VAL A 274 2.98 -17.57 -3.73
N LEU A 275 3.96 -17.25 -4.58
CA LEU A 275 4.16 -17.90 -5.87
C LEU A 275 4.44 -19.40 -5.71
N LYS A 276 5.21 -19.79 -4.69
CA LYS A 276 5.44 -21.19 -4.36
C LYS A 276 4.16 -21.90 -3.93
N GLY A 277 3.35 -21.26 -3.09
CA GLY A 277 2.06 -21.76 -2.65
C GLY A 277 1.09 -21.98 -3.81
N LEU A 278 0.94 -20.98 -4.69
CA LEU A 278 0.10 -21.08 -5.88
C LEU A 278 0.55 -22.18 -6.83
N TYR A 279 1.86 -22.29 -7.04
CA TYR A 279 2.46 -23.38 -7.83
C TYR A 279 2.15 -24.75 -7.24
N LEU A 280 2.35 -24.94 -5.93
CA LEU A 280 2.09 -26.21 -5.26
C LEU A 280 0.61 -26.56 -5.29
N GLN A 281 -0.28 -25.60 -5.12
CA GLN A 281 -1.73 -25.81 -5.27
C GLN A 281 -2.07 -26.34 -6.67
N GLN A 282 -1.52 -25.73 -7.73
CA GLN A 282 -1.74 -26.17 -9.10
C GLN A 282 -1.16 -27.56 -9.39
N ALA A 283 0.02 -27.87 -8.86
CA ALA A 283 0.65 -29.18 -9.04
C ALA A 283 -0.04 -30.29 -8.23
N PHE A 284 -0.57 -29.97 -7.05
CA PHE A 284 -1.15 -30.95 -6.13
C PHE A 284 -2.52 -31.43 -6.58
N VAL A 285 -3.33 -30.59 -7.25
CA VAL A 285 -4.65 -30.98 -7.77
C VAL A 285 -4.59 -32.21 -8.71
N PRO A 286 -3.81 -32.20 -9.81
CA PRO A 286 -3.71 -33.37 -10.68
C PRO A 286 -3.03 -34.56 -9.98
N PHE A 287 -2.06 -34.32 -9.09
CA PHE A 287 -1.47 -35.38 -8.26
C PHE A 287 -2.55 -36.09 -7.44
N ALA A 288 -3.36 -35.34 -6.69
CA ALA A 288 -4.41 -35.87 -5.84
C ALA A 288 -5.46 -36.65 -6.64
N ALA A 289 -5.85 -36.15 -7.82
CA ALA A 289 -6.73 -36.87 -8.73
C ALA A 289 -6.14 -38.23 -9.18
N ALA A 290 -4.85 -38.25 -9.55
CA ALA A 290 -4.16 -39.47 -9.99
C ALA A 290 -3.94 -40.51 -8.87
N GLN A 291 -4.04 -40.11 -7.60
CA GLN A 291 -3.89 -41.00 -6.45
C GLN A 291 -5.22 -41.63 -5.98
N GLN A 292 -6.36 -41.22 -6.53
CA GLN A 292 -7.66 -41.80 -6.16
C GLN A 292 -7.69 -43.31 -6.49
N GLY A 293 -8.15 -44.12 -5.54
CA GLY A 293 -8.24 -45.58 -5.71
C GLY A 293 -6.94 -46.37 -5.50
N ARG A 294 -5.78 -45.71 -5.30
CA ARG A 294 -4.50 -46.40 -5.05
C ARG A 294 -4.36 -46.91 -3.62
N THR A 295 -3.49 -47.90 -3.42
CA THR A 295 -3.11 -48.41 -2.09
C THR A 295 -2.27 -47.40 -1.31
N GLN A 296 -2.14 -47.58 0.00
CA GLN A 296 -1.37 -46.68 0.85
C GLN A 296 0.11 -46.62 0.48
N ASP A 297 0.73 -47.77 0.16
CA ASP A 297 2.14 -47.84 -0.21
C ASP A 297 2.43 -47.13 -1.53
N GLU A 298 1.55 -47.32 -2.53
CA GLU A 298 1.63 -46.61 -3.81
C GLU A 298 1.49 -45.10 -3.63
N ARG A 299 0.56 -44.64 -2.77
CA ARG A 299 0.42 -43.21 -2.45
C ARG A 299 1.65 -42.66 -1.76
N GLY A 300 2.22 -43.39 -0.80
CA GLY A 300 3.42 -42.97 -0.08
C GLY A 300 4.64 -42.86 -0.99
N ALA A 301 4.81 -43.79 -1.93
CA ALA A 301 5.86 -43.73 -2.95
C ALA A 301 5.65 -42.55 -3.92
N ALA A 302 4.42 -42.37 -4.42
CA ALA A 302 4.08 -41.27 -5.31
C ALA A 302 4.25 -39.90 -4.64
N PHE A 303 3.90 -39.79 -3.36
CA PHE A 303 4.06 -38.54 -2.60
C PHE A 303 5.53 -38.18 -2.39
N ARG A 304 6.41 -39.16 -2.11
CA ARG A 304 7.87 -38.91 -2.04
C ARG A 304 8.41 -38.39 -3.37
N ALA A 305 8.02 -39.00 -4.50
CA ALA A 305 8.38 -38.52 -5.82
C ALA A 305 7.83 -37.10 -6.11
N PHE A 306 6.62 -36.80 -5.65
CA PHE A 306 6.05 -35.45 -5.72
C PHE A 306 6.91 -34.43 -4.96
N LEU A 307 7.32 -34.76 -3.73
CA LEU A 307 8.17 -33.89 -2.92
C LEU A 307 9.55 -33.65 -3.56
N GLU A 308 10.15 -34.69 -4.14
CA GLU A 308 11.44 -34.58 -4.86
C GLU A 308 11.34 -33.71 -6.11
N THR A 309 10.22 -33.83 -6.83
CA THR A 309 9.96 -33.09 -8.09
C THR A 309 9.64 -31.62 -7.82
N HIS A 310 8.71 -31.34 -6.90
CA HIS A 310 8.16 -30.00 -6.69
C HIS A 310 8.87 -29.22 -5.58
N ARG A 311 9.67 -29.90 -4.74
CA ARG A 311 10.54 -29.31 -3.70
C ARG A 311 9.85 -28.20 -2.91
N PRO A 312 8.82 -28.50 -2.10
CA PRO A 312 7.95 -27.48 -1.53
C PRO A 312 8.67 -26.44 -0.64
N ALA A 313 9.76 -26.83 0.02
CA ALA A 313 10.56 -25.94 0.86
C ALA A 313 11.61 -25.11 0.08
N ASP A 314 11.83 -25.40 -1.21
CA ASP A 314 12.78 -24.69 -2.06
C ASP A 314 12.06 -23.60 -2.86
N LEU A 315 12.21 -22.35 -2.40
CA LEU A 315 11.62 -21.17 -3.04
C LEU A 315 12.30 -20.81 -4.37
N ALA A 316 13.57 -21.18 -4.55
CA ALA A 316 14.32 -20.98 -5.80
C ALA A 316 14.11 -22.11 -6.80
N GLY A 317 13.54 -23.22 -6.34
CA GLY A 317 13.16 -24.36 -7.17
C GLY A 317 11.92 -24.10 -8.03
N PRO A 318 11.25 -25.17 -8.49
CA PRO A 318 10.05 -25.04 -9.31
C PRO A 318 8.97 -24.20 -8.62
N THR A 319 8.58 -23.09 -9.26
CA THR A 319 7.62 -22.12 -8.74
C THR A 319 6.86 -21.45 -9.89
N GLN A 320 5.85 -20.65 -9.57
CA GLN A 320 5.14 -19.84 -10.54
C GLN A 320 5.92 -18.54 -10.81
N SER A 321 6.03 -18.13 -12.07
CA SER A 321 6.61 -16.83 -12.39
C SER A 321 5.68 -15.69 -11.95
N PRO A 322 6.20 -14.50 -11.59
CA PRO A 322 5.35 -13.35 -11.32
C PRO A 322 4.51 -12.95 -12.54
N GLY A 323 3.34 -12.36 -12.29
CA GLY A 323 2.49 -11.80 -13.34
C GLY A 323 1.77 -12.81 -14.24
N VAL A 324 1.72 -14.10 -13.88
CA VAL A 324 0.91 -15.11 -14.59
C VAL A 324 -0.10 -15.76 -13.65
N ILE A 325 -1.21 -16.30 -14.16
CA ILE A 325 -2.15 -17.10 -13.34
C ILE A 325 -1.74 -18.57 -13.26
N ARG A 326 -1.14 -19.11 -14.31
CA ARG A 326 -0.79 -20.53 -14.40
C ARG A 326 0.71 -20.74 -14.48
N SER A 327 1.19 -21.68 -13.70
CA SER A 327 2.55 -22.20 -13.84
C SER A 327 2.68 -22.98 -15.15
N THR A 328 3.89 -23.01 -15.72
CA THR A 328 4.22 -23.67 -16.99
C THR A 328 3.86 -25.16 -16.99
N ILE A 329 3.72 -25.79 -15.81
CA ILE A 329 3.32 -27.19 -15.66
C ILE A 329 1.92 -27.45 -16.23
N MET A 330 1.01 -26.47 -16.17
CA MET A 330 -0.33 -26.63 -16.74
C MET A 330 -0.40 -26.33 -18.24
N GLN A 331 0.64 -25.76 -18.85
CA GLN A 331 0.66 -25.46 -20.29
C GLN A 331 1.07 -26.67 -21.15
N VAL A 332 1.58 -27.75 -20.54
CA VAL A 332 2.08 -28.95 -21.23
C VAL A 332 1.09 -30.12 -21.15
N ALA A 333 -0.05 -29.96 -20.47
CA ALA A 333 -1.11 -30.96 -20.46
C ALA A 333 -2.04 -30.74 -21.67
N PRO A 334 -2.12 -31.70 -22.63
CA PRO A 334 -2.98 -31.60 -23.80
C PRO A 334 -4.48 -31.61 -23.47
#